data_AF-A0A2G6H4K7-F1
#
_entry.id   AF-A0A2G6H4K7-F1
#
_cell.length_a   1.000
_cell.length_b   1.000
_cell.length_c   1.000
_cell.angle_alpha   90.00
_cell.angle_beta   90.00
_cell.angle_gamma   90.00
#
_symmetry.space_group_name_H-M   'P 1'
#
loop_
_entity.id
_entity.type
_entity.pdbx_description
1 polymer ?
#
loop_
_entity_poly.entity_id
_entity_poly.type
_entity_poly.pdbx_seq_one_letter_code
_entity_poly.pdbx_strand_id
1 'polypeptide(L)'
;YLADKVFDGKVGINNKNIAFDFKGKLDFHEEIPNTNFTLNLKNAQLGALHLNPISQDESATISFKLQSNLNGGNIDDATGKVTITDLKYSNSKGKIATKTIDISSSFSNNLHTLQFQSEFADAKLVGDFKISELNELPSKLLSKYINVGTLRKTDSLHNESGNLTVNFKNTAPILSLLKSGYYISKNAKLAAKYNLSGDEKLQLSFDAEDLQLADYSLHNVKLRSKGTDRLSTELDIARLNFTDEYSLIHLAVENDIQDNRMRTFIDFGNKESLNYAGQISAISIFQEEENQQFSVKNTLSPTKIYLNDQTWQVSEAEILMDTASIAFDKLSISNEKSHIKVDGIWSNNKEDA
;
A
#
# COMPACT_ATOMS: atom_id res chain seq x y z
N TYR A 1 6.30 18.14 -40.82
CA TYR A 1 6.07 16.83 -41.45
C TYR A 1 7.01 15.84 -40.80
N LEU A 2 6.49 14.99 -39.90
CA LEU A 2 7.21 13.82 -39.38
C LEU A 2 7.22 12.79 -40.51
N ALA A 3 8.20 12.89 -41.39
CA ALA A 3 8.48 11.83 -42.34
C ALA A 3 9.19 10.71 -41.58
N ASP A 4 8.59 9.52 -41.63
CA ASP A 4 9.00 8.29 -40.96
C ASP A 4 8.93 8.34 -39.43
N LYS A 5 8.49 7.23 -38.81
CA LYS A 5 8.24 7.11 -37.35
C LYS A 5 9.53 7.16 -36.51
N VAL A 6 10.55 7.85 -36.98
CA VAL A 6 11.87 7.99 -36.38
C VAL A 6 12.09 9.46 -36.06
N PHE A 7 12.39 9.75 -34.80
CA PHE A 7 12.94 11.02 -34.39
C PHE A 7 14.41 10.80 -34.04
N ASP A 8 15.32 11.56 -34.64
CA ASP A 8 16.71 11.65 -34.19
C ASP A 8 17.10 13.12 -34.17
N GLY A 9 17.31 13.67 -32.97
CA GLY A 9 17.62 15.08 -32.87
C GLY A 9 17.58 15.64 -31.46
N LYS A 10 17.40 16.95 -31.41
CA LYS A 10 17.36 17.74 -30.18
C LYS A 10 16.10 18.58 -30.16
N VAL A 11 15.45 18.64 -29.01
CA VAL A 11 14.30 19.53 -28.76
C VAL A 11 14.58 20.29 -27.48
N GLY A 12 14.42 21.60 -27.50
CA GLY A 12 14.51 22.44 -26.30
C GLY A 12 13.23 23.24 -26.14
N ILE A 13 12.69 23.26 -24.93
CA ILE A 13 11.61 24.17 -24.55
C ILE A 13 12.11 24.99 -23.37
N ASN A 14 11.82 26.29 -23.38
CA ASN A 14 12.09 27.18 -22.27
C ASN A 14 10.97 28.21 -22.16
N ASN A 15 9.98 27.93 -21.32
CA ASN A 15 8.92 28.86 -21.00
C ASN A 15 8.73 28.95 -19.48
N LYS A 16 7.76 29.76 -19.04
CA LYS A 16 7.50 29.99 -17.62
C LYS A 16 7.20 28.71 -16.85
N ASN A 17 6.44 27.78 -17.44
CA ASN A 17 5.88 26.61 -16.75
C ASN A 17 6.76 25.36 -16.93
N ILE A 18 7.53 25.27 -18.01
CA ILE A 18 8.40 24.13 -18.29
C ILE A 18 9.66 24.56 -19.06
N ALA A 19 10.79 24.02 -18.63
CA ALA A 19 12.07 24.17 -19.30
C ALA A 19 12.80 22.82 -19.36
N PHE A 20 13.11 22.34 -20.56
CA PHE A 20 13.86 21.10 -20.77
C PHE A 20 14.72 21.12 -22.03
N ASP A 21 15.76 20.28 -22.02
CA ASP A 21 16.50 19.90 -23.22
C ASP A 21 16.41 18.39 -23.42
N PHE A 22 15.94 17.97 -24.58
CA PHE A 22 15.88 16.58 -25.04
C PHE A 22 16.94 16.36 -26.12
N LYS A 23 17.61 15.22 -26.09
CA LYS A 23 18.50 14.74 -27.16
C LYS A 23 18.44 13.23 -27.25
N GLY A 24 18.19 12.70 -28.44
CA GLY A 24 18.27 11.26 -28.67
C GLY A 24 17.51 10.79 -29.89
N LYS A 25 17.48 9.47 -30.02
CA LYS A 25 16.78 8.73 -31.05
C LYS A 25 15.55 8.05 -30.46
N LEU A 26 14.39 8.25 -31.08
CA LEU A 26 13.16 7.52 -30.85
C LEU A 26 12.80 6.83 -32.17
N ASP A 27 13.02 5.53 -32.26
CA ASP A 27 12.76 4.76 -33.46
C ASP A 27 11.52 3.87 -33.24
N PHE A 28 10.39 4.29 -33.81
CA PHE A 28 9.13 3.54 -33.82
C PHE A 28 8.83 2.92 -35.19
N HIS A 29 9.85 2.81 -36.06
CA HIS A 29 9.73 2.11 -37.34
C HIS A 29 9.78 0.59 -37.15
N GLU A 30 10.65 0.13 -36.26
CA GLU A 30 10.84 -1.29 -35.97
C GLU A 30 9.64 -1.90 -35.24
N GLU A 31 9.45 -3.22 -35.40
CA GLU A 31 8.42 -3.99 -34.68
C GLU A 31 8.61 -3.90 -33.15
N ILE A 32 9.87 -3.81 -32.71
CA ILE A 32 10.25 -3.53 -31.33
C ILE A 32 10.92 -2.15 -31.31
N PRO A 33 10.20 -1.07 -30.96
CA PRO A 33 10.76 0.27 -30.93
C PRO A 33 12.00 0.37 -30.04
N ASN A 34 13.01 1.09 -30.53
CA ASN A 34 14.22 1.41 -29.77
C ASN A 34 14.22 2.90 -29.42
N THR A 35 14.36 3.21 -28.14
CA THR A 35 14.51 4.59 -27.66
C THR A 35 15.79 4.74 -26.88
N ASN A 36 16.65 5.64 -27.34
CA ASN A 36 17.90 6.00 -26.67
C ASN A 36 18.00 7.52 -26.60
N PHE A 37 17.71 8.07 -25.43
CA PHE A 37 17.65 9.51 -25.27
C PHE A 37 18.07 9.97 -23.88
N THR A 38 18.34 11.27 -23.82
CA THR A 38 18.59 12.03 -22.62
C THR A 38 17.58 13.18 -22.54
N LEU A 39 17.09 13.44 -21.33
CA LEU A 39 16.21 14.56 -21.02
C LEU A 39 16.76 15.29 -19.79
N ASN A 40 17.10 16.56 -19.96
CA ASN A 40 17.43 17.45 -18.87
C ASN A 40 16.22 18.35 -18.57
N LEU A 41 15.36 17.93 -17.64
CA LEU A 41 14.23 18.72 -17.17
C LEU A 41 14.74 19.71 -16.12
N LYS A 42 14.95 20.96 -16.54
CA LYS A 42 15.46 22.03 -15.68
C LYS A 42 14.43 22.48 -14.66
N ASN A 43 13.16 22.55 -15.07
CA ASN A 43 12.03 22.89 -14.22
C ASN A 43 10.71 22.50 -14.91
N ALA A 44 9.76 21.97 -14.15
CA ALA A 44 8.36 21.85 -14.53
C ALA A 44 7.46 22.23 -13.35
N GLN A 45 6.53 23.16 -13.59
CA GLN A 45 5.48 23.54 -12.64
C GLN A 45 4.29 22.59 -12.84
N LEU A 46 4.23 21.52 -12.05
CA LEU A 46 3.28 20.43 -12.26
C LEU A 46 1.82 20.89 -12.10
N GLY A 47 1.56 21.82 -11.18
CA GLY A 47 0.25 22.46 -11.01
C GLY A 47 -0.22 23.18 -12.28
N ALA A 48 0.61 24.10 -12.78
CA ALA A 48 0.33 24.87 -13.99
C ALA A 48 0.25 24.03 -15.28
N LEU A 49 0.79 22.80 -15.25
CA LEU A 49 0.75 21.85 -16.35
C LEU A 49 -0.36 20.80 -16.19
N HIS A 50 -1.10 20.80 -15.08
CA HIS A 50 -2.06 19.75 -14.71
C HIS A 50 -1.44 18.33 -14.66
N LEU A 51 -0.17 18.23 -14.28
CA LEU A 51 0.61 16.98 -14.20
C LEU A 51 0.80 16.47 -12.75
N ASN A 52 -0.15 16.77 -11.87
CA ASN A 52 -0.11 16.37 -10.46
C ASN A 52 -1.48 15.86 -9.96
N PRO A 53 -2.04 14.79 -10.55
CA PRO A 53 -3.37 14.33 -10.22
C PRO A 53 -3.50 13.82 -8.77
N ILE A 54 -2.39 13.40 -8.16
CA ILE A 54 -2.39 12.78 -6.83
C ILE A 54 -2.48 13.82 -5.71
N SER A 55 -1.62 14.84 -5.71
CA SER A 55 -1.63 15.83 -4.62
C SER A 55 -2.47 17.07 -4.93
N GLN A 56 -2.78 17.32 -6.22
CA GLN A 56 -3.44 18.53 -6.73
C GLN A 56 -2.80 19.84 -6.24
N ASP A 57 -1.57 19.76 -5.74
CA ASP A 57 -0.83 20.88 -5.20
C ASP A 57 -0.32 21.73 -6.36
N GLU A 58 -0.86 22.94 -6.48
CA GLU A 58 -0.52 23.88 -7.54
C GLU A 58 0.93 24.38 -7.45
N SER A 59 1.54 24.34 -6.26
CA SER A 59 2.92 24.76 -6.01
C SER A 59 3.96 23.72 -6.38
N ALA A 60 3.54 22.53 -6.83
CA ALA A 60 4.44 21.42 -7.08
C ALA A 60 5.39 21.69 -8.26
N THR A 61 6.69 21.54 -8.03
CA THR A 61 7.73 21.68 -9.05
C THR A 61 8.67 20.49 -9.07
N ILE A 62 9.18 20.13 -10.24
CA ILE A 62 10.15 19.05 -10.41
C ILE A 62 11.27 19.42 -11.39
N SER A 63 12.48 18.93 -11.12
CA SER A 63 13.62 18.97 -12.04
C SER A 63 14.42 17.68 -11.93
N PHE A 64 14.96 17.16 -13.03
CA PHE A 64 15.83 15.99 -13.04
C PHE A 64 16.58 15.86 -14.37
N LYS A 65 17.60 15.00 -14.38
CA LYS A 65 18.21 14.48 -15.61
C LYS A 65 17.81 13.02 -15.78
N LEU A 66 17.40 12.64 -16.97
CA LEU A 66 17.00 11.29 -17.32
C LEU A 66 17.83 10.79 -18.48
N GLN A 67 18.32 9.56 -18.37
CA GLN A 67 18.93 8.80 -19.44
C GLN A 67 18.11 7.53 -19.63
N SER A 68 17.70 7.26 -20.87
CA SER A 68 16.88 6.11 -21.22
C SER A 68 17.53 5.34 -22.35
N ASN A 69 17.56 4.02 -22.20
CA ASN A 69 17.84 3.08 -23.27
C ASN A 69 16.84 1.93 -23.14
N LEU A 70 15.76 1.98 -23.93
CA LEU A 70 14.66 1.03 -23.86
C LEU A 70 14.41 0.42 -25.24
N ASN A 71 14.05 -0.87 -25.25
CA ASN A 71 13.48 -1.58 -26.39
C ASN A 71 12.10 -2.09 -26.00
N GLY A 72 11.07 -1.83 -26.80
CA GLY A 72 9.70 -2.28 -26.53
C GLY A 72 8.66 -1.31 -27.07
N GLY A 73 7.48 -1.83 -27.39
CA GLY A 73 6.36 -1.04 -27.94
C GLY A 73 5.46 -0.46 -26.86
N ASN A 74 5.49 -1.01 -25.65
CA ASN A 74 4.68 -0.61 -24.52
C ASN A 74 5.43 -0.88 -23.21
N ILE A 75 4.81 -0.52 -22.07
CA ILE A 75 5.46 -0.69 -20.76
C ILE A 75 5.59 -2.17 -20.35
N ASP A 76 4.76 -3.06 -20.88
CA ASP A 76 4.71 -4.46 -20.49
C ASP A 76 5.80 -5.30 -21.16
N ASP A 77 6.17 -4.95 -22.39
CA ASP A 77 7.27 -5.58 -23.15
C ASP A 77 8.59 -4.80 -23.11
N ALA A 78 8.61 -3.61 -22.49
CA ALA A 78 9.79 -2.77 -22.41
C ALA A 78 10.95 -3.48 -21.69
N THR A 79 12.12 -3.51 -22.31
CA THR A 79 13.40 -3.94 -21.74
C THR A 79 14.41 -2.81 -21.80
N GLY A 80 15.42 -2.83 -20.93
CA GLY A 80 16.48 -1.84 -20.89
C GLY A 80 16.54 -1.11 -19.55
N LYS A 81 17.05 0.13 -19.56
CA LYS A 81 17.32 0.90 -18.34
C LYS A 81 16.91 2.37 -18.49
N VAL A 82 16.28 2.89 -17.44
CA VAL A 82 16.10 4.32 -17.21
C VAL A 82 16.86 4.71 -15.95
N THR A 83 17.71 5.73 -16.06
CA THR A 83 18.45 6.30 -14.94
C THR A 83 18.03 7.77 -14.79
N ILE A 84 17.51 8.11 -13.62
CA ILE A 84 17.18 9.48 -13.23
C ILE A 84 18.23 9.96 -12.24
N THR A 85 18.81 11.13 -12.48
CA THR A 85 19.82 11.75 -11.62
C THR A 85 19.45 13.19 -11.27
N ASP A 86 20.00 13.67 -10.16
CA ASP A 86 19.78 15.03 -9.65
C ASP A 86 18.29 15.41 -9.54
N LEU A 87 17.43 14.45 -9.17
CA LEU A 87 16.00 14.70 -9.02
C LEU A 87 15.79 15.62 -7.83
N LYS A 88 15.02 16.69 -8.06
CA LYS A 88 14.51 17.59 -7.03
C LYS A 88 13.02 17.74 -7.24
N TYR A 89 12.26 17.56 -6.18
CA TYR A 89 10.84 17.80 -6.15
C TYR A 89 10.50 18.68 -4.95
N SER A 90 9.54 19.58 -5.11
CA SER A 90 9.01 20.38 -4.01
C SER A 90 7.55 20.68 -4.19
N ASN A 91 6.84 20.82 -3.08
CA ASN A 91 5.43 21.21 -3.01
C ASN A 91 5.18 21.99 -1.69
N SER A 92 3.92 22.23 -1.34
CA SER A 92 3.56 22.95 -0.10
C SER A 92 3.98 22.23 1.19
N LYS A 93 4.17 20.90 1.13
CA LYS A 93 4.55 20.06 2.27
C LYS A 93 6.06 19.97 2.48
N GLY A 94 6.87 20.31 1.48
CA GLY A 94 8.32 20.31 1.61
C GLY A 94 9.08 20.05 0.32
N LYS A 95 10.32 19.58 0.47
CA LYS A 95 11.25 19.35 -0.64
C LYS A 95 11.95 18.00 -0.47
N ILE A 96 12.25 17.36 -1.58
CA ILE A 96 13.07 16.15 -1.65
C ILE A 96 14.10 16.30 -2.76
N ALA A 97 15.27 15.73 -2.52
CA ALA A 97 16.29 15.55 -3.52
C ALA A 97 16.83 14.14 -3.45
N THR A 98 17.11 13.54 -4.60
CA THR A 98 17.80 12.25 -4.69
C THR A 98 18.85 12.27 -5.79
N LYS A 99 19.95 11.57 -5.54
CA LYS A 99 21.08 11.53 -6.47
C LYS A 99 20.80 10.64 -7.67
N THR A 100 20.20 9.47 -7.44
CA THR A 100 20.03 8.46 -8.48
C THR A 100 18.82 7.57 -8.19
N ILE A 101 18.00 7.38 -9.21
CA ILE A 101 16.98 6.33 -9.30
C ILE A 101 17.26 5.54 -10.56
N ASP A 102 17.41 4.23 -10.42
CA ASP A 102 17.60 3.30 -11.51
C ASP A 102 16.39 2.38 -11.64
N ILE A 103 15.86 2.30 -12.85
CA ILE A 103 14.79 1.38 -13.22
C ILE A 103 15.32 0.53 -14.36
N SER A 104 15.27 -0.79 -14.21
CA SER A 104 15.67 -1.71 -15.28
C SER A 104 14.66 -2.82 -15.47
N SER A 105 14.47 -3.20 -16.71
CA SER A 105 13.56 -4.25 -17.13
C SER A 105 14.28 -5.22 -18.07
N SER A 106 14.06 -6.52 -17.89
CA SER A 106 14.70 -7.56 -18.71
C SER A 106 13.88 -8.83 -18.73
N PHE A 107 13.97 -9.59 -19.82
CA PHE A 107 13.43 -10.95 -19.89
C PHE A 107 14.56 -11.98 -19.87
N SER A 108 14.38 -13.05 -19.11
CA SER A 108 15.27 -14.22 -19.12
C SER A 108 14.44 -15.48 -18.91
N ASN A 109 14.61 -16.49 -19.78
CA ASN A 109 13.87 -17.75 -19.72
C ASN A 109 12.34 -17.57 -19.60
N ASN A 110 11.77 -16.65 -20.39
CA ASN A 110 10.35 -16.26 -20.37
C ASN A 110 9.85 -15.64 -19.05
N LEU A 111 10.76 -15.25 -18.14
CA LEU A 111 10.40 -14.49 -16.94
C LEU A 111 10.81 -13.03 -17.10
N HIS A 112 9.87 -12.14 -16.83
CA HIS A 112 10.09 -10.71 -16.73
C HIS A 112 10.76 -10.39 -15.38
N THR A 113 11.79 -9.55 -15.40
CA THR A 113 12.42 -8.99 -14.21
C THR A 113 12.36 -7.48 -14.28
N LEU A 114 11.65 -6.88 -13.33
CA LEU A 114 11.60 -5.44 -13.10
C LEU A 114 12.39 -5.11 -11.82
N GLN A 115 13.33 -4.18 -11.90
CA GLN A 115 14.11 -3.71 -10.77
C GLN A 115 14.03 -2.19 -10.64
N PHE A 116 13.89 -1.75 -9.40
CA PHE A 116 13.93 -0.35 -8.99
C PHE A 116 14.99 -0.20 -7.90
N GLN A 117 15.88 0.77 -8.03
CA GLN A 117 16.93 1.04 -7.05
C GLN A 117 17.02 2.54 -6.79
N SER A 118 17.06 2.92 -5.52
CA SER A 118 17.16 4.32 -5.11
C SER A 118 17.77 4.46 -3.73
N GLU A 119 17.93 5.70 -3.26
CA GLU A 119 18.29 6.01 -1.87
C GLU A 119 17.15 5.68 -0.87
N PHE A 120 15.92 5.46 -1.36
CA PHE A 120 14.72 5.29 -0.54
C PHE A 120 14.30 3.83 -0.38
N ALA A 121 14.44 3.04 -1.44
CA ALA A 121 14.17 1.61 -1.45
C ALA A 121 14.83 0.94 -2.67
N ASP A 122 15.07 -0.37 -2.53
CA ASP A 122 15.33 -1.27 -3.66
C ASP A 122 14.17 -2.25 -3.79
N ALA A 123 13.61 -2.40 -4.99
CA ALA A 123 12.58 -3.37 -5.28
C ALA A 123 12.97 -4.24 -6.49
N LYS A 124 12.58 -5.51 -6.44
CA LYS A 124 12.74 -6.46 -7.54
C LYS A 124 11.51 -7.34 -7.63
N LEU A 125 10.89 -7.35 -8.80
CA LEU A 125 9.79 -8.24 -9.16
C LEU A 125 10.25 -9.16 -10.29
N VAL A 126 10.07 -10.47 -10.10
CA VAL A 126 10.39 -11.49 -11.12
C VAL A 126 9.19 -12.39 -11.32
N GLY A 127 8.76 -12.62 -12.56
CA GLY A 127 7.61 -13.48 -12.84
C GLY A 127 7.05 -13.32 -14.24
N ASP A 128 5.79 -13.73 -14.40
CA ASP A 128 4.97 -13.50 -15.58
C ASP A 128 3.88 -12.50 -15.18
N PHE A 129 4.06 -11.24 -15.51
CA PHE A 129 3.21 -10.14 -15.09
C PHE A 129 3.26 -9.01 -16.12
N LYS A 130 2.28 -8.11 -16.08
CA LYS A 130 2.30 -6.85 -16.83
C LYS A 130 2.54 -5.69 -15.89
N ILE A 131 3.43 -4.79 -16.29
CA ILE A 131 3.72 -3.59 -15.51
C ILE A 131 2.47 -2.70 -15.41
N SER A 132 1.66 -2.67 -16.46
CA SER A 132 0.40 -1.93 -16.54
C SER A 132 -0.68 -2.42 -15.58
N GLU A 133 -0.58 -3.66 -15.06
CA GLU A 133 -1.55 -4.31 -14.18
C GLU A 133 -1.16 -4.24 -12.68
N LEU A 134 0.07 -3.81 -12.36
CA LEU A 134 0.61 -3.83 -10.98
C LEU A 134 -0.18 -2.98 -9.98
N ASN A 135 -0.83 -1.90 -10.43
CA ASN A 135 -1.65 -1.03 -9.58
C ASN A 135 -2.95 -1.70 -9.11
N GLU A 136 -3.49 -2.63 -9.90
CA GLU A 136 -4.75 -3.33 -9.60
C GLU A 136 -4.51 -4.65 -8.84
N LEU A 137 -3.28 -5.17 -8.90
CA LEU A 137 -2.89 -6.44 -8.30
C LEU A 137 -3.29 -6.60 -6.82
N PRO A 138 -3.11 -5.62 -5.91
CA PRO A 138 -3.52 -5.78 -4.51
C PRO A 138 -5.02 -6.01 -4.34
N SER A 139 -5.85 -5.23 -5.05
CA SER A 139 -7.30 -5.36 -5.01
C SER A 139 -7.75 -6.70 -5.59
N LYS A 140 -7.09 -7.16 -6.65
CA LYS A 140 -7.34 -8.46 -7.28
C LYS A 140 -7.00 -9.63 -6.37
N LEU A 141 -5.84 -9.58 -5.71
CA LEU A 141 -5.43 -10.60 -4.74
C LEU A 141 -6.42 -10.70 -3.58
N LEU A 142 -6.95 -9.56 -3.12
CA LEU A 142 -7.95 -9.53 -2.06
C LEU A 142 -9.33 -10.02 -2.54
N SER A 143 -9.70 -9.75 -3.80
CA SER A 143 -11.03 -10.10 -4.33
C SER A 143 -11.30 -11.61 -4.36
N LYS A 144 -10.25 -12.44 -4.28
CA LYS A 144 -10.37 -13.88 -4.10
C LYS A 144 -11.05 -14.27 -2.78
N TYR A 145 -10.83 -13.50 -1.73
CA TYR A 145 -11.32 -13.80 -0.38
C TYR A 145 -12.52 -12.93 0.01
N ILE A 146 -12.60 -11.72 -0.56
CA ILE A 146 -13.70 -10.77 -0.36
C ILE A 146 -14.24 -10.32 -1.72
N ASN A 147 -15.42 -10.78 -2.09
CA ASN A 147 -16.07 -10.52 -3.35
C ASN A 147 -17.43 -9.85 -3.14
N VAL A 148 -17.43 -8.62 -2.64
CA VAL A 148 -18.62 -7.77 -2.46
C VAL A 148 -18.36 -6.33 -2.88
N GLY A 149 -19.37 -5.67 -3.44
CA GLY A 149 -19.38 -4.24 -3.73
C GLY A 149 -18.15 -3.75 -4.49
N THR A 150 -17.54 -2.67 -4.03
CA THR A 150 -16.33 -2.07 -4.61
C THR A 150 -15.07 -2.93 -4.48
N LEU A 151 -15.09 -3.95 -3.60
CA LEU A 151 -14.01 -4.93 -3.45
C LEU A 151 -14.10 -6.05 -4.48
N ARG A 152 -15.28 -6.24 -5.11
CA ARG A 152 -15.41 -7.16 -6.24
C ARG A 152 -14.66 -6.63 -7.44
N LYS A 153 -13.76 -7.45 -7.97
CA LYS A 153 -13.11 -7.23 -9.27
C LYS A 153 -13.56 -8.29 -10.25
N THR A 154 -14.27 -7.87 -11.29
CA THR A 154 -14.78 -8.74 -12.36
C THR A 154 -13.78 -8.91 -13.51
N ASP A 155 -12.84 -7.99 -13.65
CA ASP A 155 -11.92 -8.01 -14.79
C ASP A 155 -10.75 -8.95 -14.52
N SER A 156 -10.53 -9.87 -15.46
CA SER A 156 -9.40 -10.77 -15.42
C SER A 156 -8.11 -10.01 -15.74
N LEU A 157 -7.31 -9.63 -14.73
CA LEU A 157 -5.85 -9.71 -14.89
C LEU A 157 -5.55 -11.00 -15.64
N HIS A 158 -4.57 -10.96 -16.52
CA HIS A 158 -4.11 -12.19 -17.12
C HIS A 158 -3.62 -13.15 -16.03
N ASN A 159 -3.42 -14.41 -16.40
CA ASN A 159 -2.79 -15.38 -15.53
C ASN A 159 -1.38 -14.89 -15.18
N GLU A 160 -1.23 -14.26 -14.02
CA GLU A 160 0.02 -13.67 -13.57
C GLU A 160 0.64 -14.46 -12.41
N SER A 161 1.97 -14.42 -12.32
CA SER A 161 2.71 -14.85 -11.16
C SER A 161 3.90 -13.94 -10.92
N GLY A 162 4.27 -13.76 -9.66
CA GLY A 162 5.37 -12.85 -9.32
C GLY A 162 6.01 -13.17 -7.98
N ASN A 163 7.29 -12.85 -7.90
CA ASN A 163 8.09 -12.83 -6.69
C ASN A 163 8.66 -11.41 -6.50
N LEU A 164 8.04 -10.66 -5.61
CA LEU A 164 8.40 -9.30 -5.23
C LEU A 164 9.27 -9.31 -3.99
N THR A 165 10.34 -8.52 -4.02
CA THR A 165 11.13 -8.16 -2.83
C THR A 165 11.30 -6.64 -2.81
N VAL A 166 11.15 -6.04 -1.63
CA VAL A 166 11.39 -4.62 -1.39
C VAL A 166 12.22 -4.49 -0.12
N ASN A 167 13.35 -3.80 -0.20
CA ASN A 167 14.18 -3.40 0.93
C ASN A 167 14.06 -1.89 1.09
N PHE A 168 13.46 -1.45 2.19
CA PHE A 168 13.30 -0.03 2.50
C PHE A 168 14.60 0.54 3.07
N LYS A 169 14.99 1.73 2.62
CA LYS A 169 16.17 2.48 3.05
C LYS A 169 15.71 3.74 3.79
N ASN A 170 15.93 4.93 3.24
CA ASN A 170 15.54 6.19 3.88
C ASN A 170 14.15 6.64 3.42
N THR A 171 13.06 6.04 3.88
CA THR A 171 11.72 6.34 3.33
C THR A 171 11.14 7.71 3.75
N ALA A 172 11.62 8.28 4.85
CA ALA A 172 11.05 9.47 5.48
C ALA A 172 10.86 10.67 4.50
N PRO A 173 11.84 11.05 3.65
CA PRO A 173 11.68 12.20 2.77
C PRO A 173 10.59 12.03 1.71
N ILE A 174 10.30 10.79 1.27
CA ILE A 174 9.22 10.54 0.31
C ILE A 174 7.88 10.50 1.03
N LEU A 175 7.78 9.70 2.09
CA LEU A 175 6.50 9.45 2.74
C LEU A 175 5.92 10.73 3.34
N SER A 176 6.75 11.58 3.96
CA SER A 176 6.29 12.86 4.51
C SER A 176 5.70 13.82 3.46
N LEU A 177 6.16 13.75 2.21
CA LEU A 177 5.63 14.56 1.12
C LEU A 177 4.33 14.02 0.54
N LEU A 178 4.16 12.68 0.55
CA LEU A 178 2.92 12.05 0.12
C LEU A 178 1.83 12.27 1.18
N LYS A 179 2.10 11.87 2.42
CA LYS A 179 1.17 11.96 3.54
C LYS A 179 1.92 12.07 4.87
N SER A 180 1.64 13.13 5.63
CA SER A 180 2.20 13.32 6.97
C SER A 180 1.77 12.19 7.91
N GLY A 181 2.62 11.85 8.88
CA GLY A 181 2.36 10.77 9.83
C GLY A 181 2.64 9.37 9.29
N TYR A 182 3.39 9.23 8.19
CA TYR A 182 3.78 7.92 7.65
C TYR A 182 5.29 7.79 7.61
N TYR A 183 5.80 6.68 8.15
CA TYR A 183 7.23 6.37 8.19
C TYR A 183 7.42 4.86 8.19
N ILE A 184 8.42 4.39 7.43
CA ILE A 184 8.87 2.99 7.46
C ILE A 184 10.36 2.99 7.78
N SER A 185 10.73 2.28 8.85
CA SER A 185 12.14 2.14 9.26
C SER A 185 13.05 1.64 8.14
N LYS A 186 14.31 2.08 8.23
CA LYS A 186 15.39 1.54 7.40
C LYS A 186 15.50 0.04 7.62
N ASN A 187 15.91 -0.69 6.58
CA ASN A 187 16.04 -2.15 6.57
C ASN A 187 14.73 -2.91 6.78
N ALA A 188 13.57 -2.23 6.79
CA ALA A 188 12.30 -2.93 6.66
C ALA A 188 12.29 -3.71 5.34
N LYS A 189 11.61 -4.85 5.33
CA LYS A 189 11.56 -5.76 4.19
C LYS A 189 10.12 -6.15 3.90
N LEU A 190 9.75 -6.10 2.63
CA LEU A 190 8.54 -6.72 2.11
C LEU A 190 8.96 -7.81 1.13
N ALA A 191 8.43 -9.00 1.28
CA ALA A 191 8.53 -10.04 0.26
C ALA A 191 7.14 -10.62 0.00
N ALA A 192 6.78 -10.77 -1.27
CA ALA A 192 5.52 -11.35 -1.69
C ALA A 192 5.74 -12.32 -2.84
N LYS A 193 5.06 -13.46 -2.80
CA LYS A 193 5.00 -14.43 -3.88
C LYS A 193 3.54 -14.71 -4.19
N TYR A 194 3.14 -14.55 -5.45
CA TYR A 194 1.77 -14.80 -5.88
C TYR A 194 1.71 -15.60 -7.18
N ASN A 195 0.60 -16.30 -7.36
CA ASN A 195 0.20 -16.95 -8.60
C ASN A 195 -1.33 -16.86 -8.71
N LEU A 196 -1.82 -16.31 -9.82
CA LEU A 196 -3.24 -16.15 -10.17
C LEU A 196 -3.72 -17.21 -11.17
N SER A 197 -2.93 -18.25 -11.43
CA SER A 197 -3.23 -19.29 -12.42
C SER A 197 -3.11 -20.70 -11.85
N GLY A 198 -4.11 -21.55 -12.11
CA GLY A 198 -4.12 -22.95 -11.70
C GLY A 198 -4.09 -23.12 -10.18
N ASP A 199 -2.92 -23.44 -9.64
CA ASP A 199 -2.66 -23.58 -8.19
C ASP A 199 -2.37 -22.19 -7.58
N GLU A 200 -3.44 -21.43 -7.44
CA GLU A 200 -3.41 -20.05 -6.95
C GLU A 200 -2.88 -19.98 -5.52
N LYS A 201 -1.87 -19.14 -5.31
CA LYS A 201 -1.16 -19.02 -4.04
C LYS A 201 -0.78 -17.57 -3.78
N LEU A 202 -0.85 -17.17 -2.53
CA LEU A 202 -0.30 -15.92 -2.02
C LEU A 202 0.57 -16.21 -0.81
N GLN A 203 1.75 -15.62 -0.77
CA GLN A 203 2.60 -15.54 0.41
C GLN A 203 3.07 -14.10 0.52
N LEU A 204 2.95 -13.51 1.70
CA LEU A 204 3.42 -12.15 1.97
C LEU A 204 4.12 -12.13 3.31
N SER A 205 5.23 -11.42 3.40
CA SER A 205 5.94 -11.16 4.64
C SER A 205 6.38 -9.71 4.66
N PHE A 206 6.17 -9.05 5.79
CA PHE A 206 6.66 -7.72 6.06
C PHE A 206 7.34 -7.70 7.42
N ASP A 207 8.51 -7.08 7.51
CA ASP A 207 9.27 -6.89 8.74
C ASP A 207 9.73 -5.44 8.83
N ALA A 208 9.50 -4.78 9.96
CA ALA A 208 9.96 -3.42 10.21
C ALA A 208 10.34 -3.24 11.70
N GLU A 209 11.43 -2.52 11.96
CA GLU A 209 11.83 -2.14 13.32
C GLU A 209 10.89 -1.07 13.88
N ASP A 210 10.60 -0.05 13.08
CA ASP A 210 9.64 0.99 13.38
C ASP A 210 8.72 1.26 12.17
N LEU A 211 7.47 1.57 12.45
CA LEU A 211 6.45 1.99 11.49
C LEU A 211 5.58 3.07 12.13
N GLN A 212 5.43 4.22 11.46
CA GLN A 212 4.43 5.24 11.83
C GLN A 212 3.26 5.16 10.86
N LEU A 213 2.04 5.04 11.39
CA LEU A 213 0.80 5.09 10.64
C LEU A 213 -0.13 6.14 11.26
N ALA A 214 -0.22 7.31 10.64
CA ALA A 214 -0.89 8.47 11.22
C ALA A 214 -0.37 8.77 12.63
N ASP A 215 -1.22 8.60 13.66
CA ASP A 215 -0.88 8.87 15.06
C ASP A 215 -0.30 7.63 15.78
N TYR A 216 -0.30 6.46 15.12
CA TYR A 216 0.16 5.21 15.70
C TYR A 216 1.64 4.94 15.43
N SER A 217 2.42 4.71 16.48
CA SER A 217 3.82 4.25 16.38
C SER A 217 3.90 2.76 16.72
N LEU A 218 4.36 1.94 15.79
CA LEU A 218 4.48 0.50 15.93
C LEU A 218 5.97 0.12 15.93
N HIS A 219 6.36 -0.69 16.91
CA HIS A 219 7.74 -1.16 17.08
C HIS A 219 7.82 -2.69 16.95
N ASN A 220 8.82 -3.15 16.21
CA ASN A 220 9.07 -4.54 15.84
C ASN A 220 7.82 -5.20 15.25
N VAL A 221 7.45 -4.76 14.05
CA VAL A 221 6.31 -5.24 13.29
C VAL A 221 6.73 -6.43 12.44
N LYS A 222 6.00 -7.53 12.55
CA LYS A 222 6.09 -8.68 11.65
C LYS A 222 4.72 -9.02 11.16
N LEU A 223 4.54 -9.06 9.85
CA LEU A 223 3.31 -9.53 9.23
C LEU A 223 3.63 -10.71 8.33
N ARG A 224 2.83 -11.76 8.40
CA ARG A 224 2.93 -12.95 7.57
C ARG A 224 1.54 -13.29 7.06
N SER A 225 1.40 -13.48 5.75
CA SER A 225 0.16 -13.94 5.16
C SER A 225 0.42 -15.12 4.23
N LYS A 226 -0.49 -16.09 4.24
CA LYS A 226 -0.48 -17.21 3.32
C LYS A 226 -1.91 -17.50 2.86
N GLY A 227 -2.08 -17.54 1.55
CA GLY A 227 -3.38 -17.71 0.91
C GLY A 227 -3.39 -18.83 -0.11
N THR A 228 -4.40 -19.69 -0.04
CA THR A 228 -4.92 -20.44 -1.21
C THR A 228 -6.38 -20.06 -1.37
N ASP A 229 -7.34 -20.89 -0.97
CA ASP A 229 -8.78 -20.58 -0.93
C ASP A 229 -9.17 -19.77 0.32
N ARG A 230 -8.36 -19.89 1.37
CA ARG A 230 -8.41 -19.06 2.57
C ARG A 230 -7.11 -18.27 2.67
N LEU A 231 -7.20 -17.02 3.09
CA LEU A 231 -6.05 -16.18 3.44
C LEU A 231 -5.94 -16.14 4.96
N SER A 232 -4.86 -16.73 5.48
CA SER A 232 -4.47 -16.62 6.88
C SER A 232 -3.40 -15.53 7.01
N THR A 233 -3.56 -14.62 7.96
CA THR A 233 -2.63 -13.51 8.24
C THR A 233 -2.33 -13.44 9.74
N GLU A 234 -1.05 -13.39 10.07
CA GLU A 234 -0.51 -13.19 11.41
C GLU A 234 0.21 -11.84 11.42
N LEU A 235 -0.08 -11.00 12.42
CA LEU A 235 0.56 -9.71 12.66
C LEU A 235 1.04 -9.67 14.11
N ASP A 236 2.34 -9.60 14.31
CA ASP A 236 2.98 -9.41 15.61
C ASP A 236 3.57 -8.00 15.69
N ILE A 237 3.27 -7.30 16.78
CA ILE A 237 3.79 -5.98 17.10
C ILE A 237 4.28 -6.00 18.55
N ALA A 238 5.57 -5.77 18.77
CA ALA A 238 6.10 -5.79 20.14
C ALA A 238 5.57 -4.64 20.99
N ARG A 239 5.38 -3.46 20.38
CA ARG A 239 4.77 -2.30 21.04
C ARG A 239 4.00 -1.45 20.04
N LEU A 240 2.77 -1.10 20.39
CA LEU A 240 1.92 -0.14 19.68
C LEU A 240 1.65 1.04 20.61
N ASN A 241 2.08 2.25 20.23
CA ASN A 241 1.72 3.46 20.94
C ASN A 241 0.52 4.10 20.25
N PHE A 242 -0.56 4.32 21.00
CA PHE A 242 -1.73 5.08 20.53
C PHE A 242 -1.52 6.59 20.70
N THR A 243 -0.78 6.96 21.75
CA THR A 243 -0.33 8.32 22.09
C THR A 243 1.01 8.21 22.81
N ASP A 244 1.60 9.35 23.19
CA ASP A 244 2.83 9.38 24.00
C ASP A 244 2.67 8.72 25.38
N GLU A 245 1.45 8.66 25.92
CA GLU A 245 1.16 8.15 27.27
C GLU A 245 0.60 6.71 27.27
N TYR A 246 -0.04 6.29 26.17
CA TYR A 246 -0.76 5.03 26.09
C TYR A 246 -0.13 4.09 25.06
N SER A 247 0.40 2.96 25.55
CA SER A 247 0.99 1.91 24.73
C SER A 247 0.43 0.53 25.05
N LEU A 248 0.24 -0.27 24.01
CA LEU A 248 0.01 -1.71 24.09
C LEU A 248 1.33 -2.45 23.87
N ILE A 249 1.59 -3.46 24.69
CA ILE A 249 2.75 -4.35 24.52
C ILE A 249 2.27 -5.69 23.99
N HIS A 250 3.09 -6.31 23.13
CA HIS A 250 2.85 -7.62 22.53
C HIS A 250 1.45 -7.77 21.94
N LEU A 251 1.17 -7.06 20.85
CA LEU A 251 -0.06 -7.23 20.10
C LEU A 251 0.15 -8.31 19.04
N ALA A 252 -0.58 -9.42 19.14
CA ALA A 252 -0.67 -10.44 18.12
C ALA A 252 -2.09 -10.43 17.53
N VAL A 253 -2.19 -10.41 16.21
CA VAL A 253 -3.46 -10.46 15.48
C VAL A 253 -3.41 -11.60 14.46
N GLU A 254 -4.33 -12.54 14.60
CA GLU A 254 -4.55 -13.62 13.65
C GLU A 254 -5.86 -13.38 12.91
N ASN A 255 -5.81 -13.43 11.58
CA ASN A 255 -6.99 -13.31 10.72
C ASN A 255 -7.06 -14.47 9.76
N ASP A 256 -8.24 -15.07 9.63
CA ASP A 256 -8.58 -16.03 8.59
C ASP A 256 -9.74 -15.48 7.78
N ILE A 257 -9.54 -15.29 6.47
CA ILE A 257 -10.59 -14.81 5.58
C ILE A 257 -10.85 -15.74 4.41
N GLN A 258 -12.12 -16.04 4.19
CA GLN A 258 -12.62 -16.89 3.12
C GLN A 258 -14.10 -16.59 2.89
N ASP A 259 -14.53 -16.54 1.63
CA ASP A 259 -15.95 -16.42 1.24
C ASP A 259 -16.68 -15.29 1.98
N ASN A 260 -16.12 -14.08 1.95
CA ASN A 260 -16.67 -12.88 2.60
C ASN A 260 -16.81 -12.99 4.14
N ARG A 261 -16.17 -13.98 4.77
CA ARG A 261 -16.19 -14.19 6.21
C ARG A 261 -14.77 -14.15 6.75
N MET A 262 -14.54 -13.29 7.73
CA MET A 262 -13.27 -13.15 8.43
C MET A 262 -13.43 -13.56 9.88
N ARG A 263 -12.52 -14.39 10.39
CA ARG A 263 -12.34 -14.61 11.82
C ARG A 263 -11.09 -13.86 12.25
N THR A 264 -11.22 -13.06 13.29
CA THR A 264 -10.14 -12.28 13.86
C THR A 264 -9.94 -12.71 15.31
N PHE A 265 -8.71 -13.00 15.67
CA PHE A 265 -8.28 -13.21 17.04
C PHE A 265 -7.16 -12.22 17.36
N ILE A 266 -7.31 -11.50 18.46
CA ILE A 266 -6.34 -10.51 18.94
C ILE A 266 -5.92 -10.94 20.34
N ASP A 267 -4.63 -11.14 20.56
CA ASP A 267 -4.01 -11.36 21.88
C ASP A 267 -3.13 -10.14 22.16
N PHE A 268 -3.25 -9.56 23.34
CA PHE A 268 -2.38 -8.45 23.74
C PHE A 268 -1.96 -8.53 25.19
N GLY A 269 -0.85 -7.87 25.50
CA GLY A 269 -0.33 -7.72 26.85
C GLY A 269 0.78 -8.70 27.20
N ASN A 270 1.31 -8.54 28.41
CA ASN A 270 2.35 -9.42 28.93
C ASN A 270 1.73 -10.60 29.69
N LYS A 271 2.06 -11.83 29.30
CA LYS A 271 1.60 -13.05 29.99
C LYS A 271 2.21 -13.20 31.39
N GLU A 272 3.30 -12.49 31.69
CA GLU A 272 3.97 -12.48 33.00
C GLU A 272 3.41 -11.40 33.95
N SER A 273 2.71 -10.39 33.44
CA SER A 273 2.08 -9.32 34.22
C SER A 273 0.69 -9.02 33.64
N LEU A 274 -0.35 -9.53 34.29
CA LEU A 274 -1.75 -9.39 33.89
C LEU A 274 -2.31 -7.97 34.09
N ASN A 275 -1.46 -6.94 34.26
CA ASN A 275 -1.93 -5.58 34.53
C ASN A 275 -2.68 -4.99 33.32
N TYR A 276 -2.21 -5.33 32.10
CA TYR A 276 -2.80 -4.93 30.83
C TYR A 276 -2.67 -6.06 29.83
N ALA A 277 -3.66 -6.94 29.78
CA ALA A 277 -3.68 -8.08 28.86
C ALA A 277 -5.11 -8.47 28.49
N GLY A 278 -5.29 -9.12 27.35
CA GLY A 278 -6.62 -9.53 26.94
C GLY A 278 -6.63 -10.27 25.62
N GLN A 279 -7.76 -10.93 25.38
CA GLN A 279 -8.04 -11.59 24.12
C GLN A 279 -9.32 -11.03 23.55
N ILE A 280 -9.38 -10.82 22.25
CA ILE A 280 -10.59 -10.39 21.54
C ILE A 280 -10.77 -11.32 20.36
N SER A 281 -11.97 -11.88 20.21
CA SER A 281 -12.34 -12.71 19.07
C SER A 281 -13.55 -12.10 18.38
N ALA A 282 -13.48 -11.93 17.07
CA ALA A 282 -14.57 -11.40 16.28
C ALA A 282 -14.79 -12.23 15.01
N ILE A 283 -16.05 -12.31 14.59
CA ILE A 283 -16.44 -12.80 13.27
C ILE A 283 -16.94 -11.60 12.48
N SER A 284 -16.34 -11.33 11.34
CA SER A 284 -16.77 -10.27 10.42
C SER A 284 -17.38 -10.89 9.17
N ILE A 285 -18.54 -10.40 8.75
CA ILE A 285 -19.23 -10.82 7.52
C ILE A 285 -19.32 -9.59 6.62
N PHE A 286 -18.69 -9.67 5.45
CA PHE A 286 -18.76 -8.65 4.41
C PHE A 286 -20.03 -8.86 3.59
N GLN A 287 -20.84 -7.82 3.43
CA GLN A 287 -22.14 -7.88 2.77
C GLN A 287 -22.19 -6.88 1.62
N GLU A 288 -22.81 -7.27 0.51
CA GLU A 288 -23.08 -6.37 -0.61
C GLU A 288 -24.22 -5.43 -0.22
N GLU A 289 -24.04 -4.14 -0.49
CA GLU A 289 -25.05 -3.09 -0.30
C GLU A 289 -25.46 -2.50 -1.66
N GLU A 290 -26.48 -1.64 -1.65
CA GLU A 290 -26.90 -0.92 -2.85
C GLU A 290 -25.74 -0.09 -3.46
N ASN A 291 -25.83 0.20 -4.77
CA ASN A 291 -24.84 1.01 -5.49
C ASN A 291 -23.39 0.48 -5.42
N GLN A 292 -23.23 -0.85 -5.38
CA GLN A 292 -21.93 -1.54 -5.28
C GLN A 292 -21.16 -1.15 -4.01
N GLN A 293 -21.83 -0.68 -2.96
CA GLN A 293 -21.18 -0.49 -1.66
C GLN A 293 -21.09 -1.82 -0.92
N PHE A 294 -20.39 -1.82 0.22
CA PHE A 294 -20.38 -2.96 1.11
C PHE A 294 -20.47 -2.49 2.56
N SER A 295 -21.01 -3.37 3.40
CA SER A 295 -20.99 -3.24 4.85
C SER A 295 -20.24 -4.43 5.47
N VAL A 296 -19.85 -4.28 6.72
CA VAL A 296 -19.19 -5.30 7.51
C VAL A 296 -19.93 -5.46 8.83
N LYS A 297 -20.61 -6.60 8.99
CA LYS A 297 -21.21 -6.99 10.25
C LYS A 297 -20.18 -7.73 11.09
N ASN A 298 -19.78 -7.15 12.22
CA ASN A 298 -18.83 -7.73 13.16
C ASN A 298 -19.59 -8.25 14.39
N THR A 299 -19.40 -9.52 14.74
CA THR A 299 -19.90 -10.12 15.96
C THR A 299 -18.73 -10.39 16.89
N LEU A 300 -18.66 -9.63 17.98
CA LEU A 300 -17.65 -9.77 19.03
C LEU A 300 -18.05 -10.92 19.96
N SER A 301 -17.14 -11.86 20.21
CA SER A 301 -17.38 -12.92 21.19
C SER A 301 -17.17 -12.38 22.62
N PRO A 302 -17.95 -12.86 23.61
CA PRO A 302 -17.70 -12.53 25.00
C PRO A 302 -16.26 -12.85 25.40
N THR A 303 -15.60 -11.90 26.07
CA THR A 303 -14.21 -12.07 26.47
C THR A 303 -13.90 -11.38 27.79
N LYS A 304 -12.70 -11.62 28.33
CA LYS A 304 -12.17 -10.95 29.50
C LYS A 304 -10.90 -10.19 29.11
N ILE A 305 -10.84 -8.95 29.54
CA ILE A 305 -9.64 -8.13 29.47
C ILE A 305 -9.23 -7.74 30.88
N TYR A 306 -7.94 -7.64 31.11
CA TYR A 306 -7.34 -7.26 32.38
C TYR A 306 -6.76 -5.86 32.22
N LEU A 307 -7.24 -4.92 33.04
CA LEU A 307 -6.83 -3.51 33.01
C LEU A 307 -6.67 -3.04 34.46
N ASN A 308 -5.49 -2.53 34.83
CA ASN A 308 -5.19 -2.05 36.19
C ASN A 308 -5.52 -3.09 37.28
N ASP A 309 -5.12 -4.35 37.07
CA ASP A 309 -5.40 -5.48 37.97
C ASP A 309 -6.90 -5.79 38.17
N GLN A 310 -7.78 -5.21 37.35
CA GLN A 310 -9.20 -5.50 37.33
C GLN A 310 -9.54 -6.35 36.12
N THR A 311 -10.38 -7.37 36.34
CA THR A 311 -10.98 -8.14 35.25
C THR A 311 -12.22 -7.42 34.76
N TRP A 312 -12.22 -7.05 33.49
CA TRP A 312 -13.36 -6.52 32.78
C TRP A 312 -13.93 -7.57 31.85
N GLN A 313 -15.22 -7.82 31.95
CA GLN A 313 -15.98 -8.65 31.04
C GLN A 313 -16.46 -7.79 29.88
N VAL A 314 -16.16 -8.24 28.67
CA VAL A 314 -16.71 -7.69 27.44
C VAL A 314 -17.81 -8.63 27.00
N SER A 315 -19.03 -8.12 26.84
CA SER A 315 -20.17 -8.92 26.39
C SER A 315 -20.06 -9.24 24.90
N GLU A 316 -20.88 -10.19 24.46
CA GLU A 316 -21.22 -10.28 23.04
C GLU A 316 -21.80 -8.94 22.58
N ALA A 317 -21.41 -8.52 21.38
CA ALA A 317 -21.87 -7.28 20.76
C ALA A 317 -21.85 -7.42 19.24
N GLU A 318 -22.77 -6.72 18.57
CA GLU A 318 -22.73 -6.56 17.12
C GLU A 318 -22.28 -5.14 16.77
N ILE A 319 -21.40 -5.02 15.79
CA ILE A 319 -20.90 -3.76 15.27
C ILE A 319 -21.06 -3.79 13.76
N LEU A 320 -21.96 -2.96 13.22
CA LEU A 320 -22.14 -2.78 11.79
C LEU A 320 -21.33 -1.58 11.32
N MET A 321 -20.48 -1.78 10.32
CA MET A 321 -19.69 -0.71 9.71
C MET A 321 -20.02 -0.61 8.24
N ASP A 322 -20.28 0.58 7.74
CA ASP A 322 -20.38 0.89 6.32
C ASP A 322 -19.47 2.08 5.96
N THR A 323 -19.63 2.64 4.77
CA THR A 323 -18.77 3.74 4.30
C THR A 323 -19.04 5.09 4.97
N ALA A 324 -20.15 5.22 5.72
CA ALA A 324 -20.61 6.48 6.31
C ALA A 324 -20.77 6.41 7.84
N SER A 325 -20.99 5.22 8.40
CA SER A 325 -21.42 5.04 9.79
C SER A 325 -20.84 3.79 10.46
N ILE A 326 -20.82 3.84 11.80
CA ILE A 326 -20.55 2.70 12.67
C ILE A 326 -21.70 2.59 13.67
N ALA A 327 -22.44 1.50 13.63
CA ALA A 327 -23.53 1.21 14.56
C ALA A 327 -23.11 0.13 15.57
N PHE A 328 -23.36 0.37 16.85
CA PHE A 328 -23.10 -0.56 17.95
C PHE A 328 -24.42 -1.07 18.51
N ASP A 329 -24.56 -2.39 18.63
CA ASP A 329 -25.67 -3.04 19.34
C ASP A 329 -25.15 -3.69 20.63
N LYS A 330 -25.59 -3.14 21.76
CA LYS A 330 -25.38 -3.68 23.12
C LYS A 330 -23.92 -3.98 23.50
N LEU A 331 -22.95 -3.18 23.03
CA LEU A 331 -21.57 -3.32 23.51
C LEU A 331 -21.51 -2.96 24.99
N SER A 332 -21.18 -3.92 25.85
CA SER A 332 -21.03 -3.71 27.29
C SER A 332 -19.66 -4.20 27.76
N ILE A 333 -18.93 -3.31 28.43
CA ILE A 333 -17.65 -3.61 29.09
C ILE A 333 -17.83 -3.31 30.57
N SER A 334 -17.68 -4.30 31.44
CA SER A 334 -18.01 -4.14 32.86
C SER A 334 -17.09 -4.92 33.78
N ASN A 335 -16.83 -4.36 34.95
CA ASN A 335 -16.27 -5.07 36.08
C ASN A 335 -17.29 -4.99 37.26
N GLU A 336 -16.88 -5.41 38.46
CA GLU A 336 -17.77 -5.42 39.63
C GLU A 336 -18.29 -4.03 40.05
N LYS A 337 -17.56 -2.95 39.73
CA LYS A 337 -17.82 -1.59 40.24
C LYS A 337 -18.24 -0.60 39.16
N SER A 338 -18.00 -0.91 37.89
CA SER A 338 -18.13 0.03 36.79
C SER A 338 -18.56 -0.69 35.53
N HIS A 339 -19.33 0.00 34.70
CA HIS A 339 -19.75 -0.49 33.39
C HIS A 339 -19.70 0.64 32.39
N ILE A 340 -19.36 0.28 31.15
CA ILE A 340 -19.41 1.10 29.96
C ILE A 340 -20.38 0.38 29.02
N LYS A 341 -21.39 1.10 28.53
CA LYS A 341 -22.32 0.60 27.53
C LYS A 341 -22.30 1.55 26.34
N VAL A 342 -22.22 0.99 25.15
CA VAL A 342 -22.30 1.70 23.88
C VAL A 342 -23.40 1.06 23.06
N ASP A 343 -24.41 1.86 22.74
CA ASP A 343 -25.56 1.50 21.91
C ASP A 343 -25.93 2.76 21.12
N GLY A 344 -25.93 2.67 19.80
CA GLY A 344 -26.18 3.80 18.91
C GLY A 344 -25.28 3.84 17.67
N ILE A 345 -25.45 4.91 16.89
CA ILE A 345 -24.81 5.11 15.59
C ILE A 345 -23.85 6.29 15.70
N TRP A 346 -22.63 6.09 15.21
CA TRP A 346 -21.68 7.16 14.94
C TRP A 346 -21.61 7.37 13.43
N SER A 347 -22.07 8.54 12.97
CA SER A 347 -22.13 8.91 11.55
C SER A 347 -21.70 10.37 11.36
N ASN A 348 -21.14 10.67 10.20
CA ASN A 348 -20.87 12.05 9.78
C ASN A 348 -22.12 12.74 9.20
N ASN A 349 -23.20 11.99 8.97
CA ASN A 349 -24.48 12.54 8.54
C ASN A 349 -25.23 13.10 9.75
N LYS A 350 -25.62 14.38 9.67
CA LYS A 350 -26.32 15.07 10.76
C LYS A 350 -27.75 14.57 10.97
N GLU A 351 -28.32 13.83 10.02
CA GLU A 351 -29.67 13.27 10.12
C GLU A 351 -29.71 11.92 10.86
N ASP A 352 -28.56 11.28 11.10
CA ASP A 352 -28.46 9.99 11.81
C ASP A 352 -28.28 10.16 13.34
N ALA A 353 -28.32 11.41 13.84
CA ALA A 353 -28.03 11.80 15.23
C ALA A 353 -29.25 11.76 16.16
#